data_AF-Q0BWT4-F1
#
_entry.id   AF-Q0BWT4-F1
#
_cell.length_a   1.000
_cell.length_b   1.000
_cell.length_c   1.000
_cell.angle_alpha   90.00
_cell.angle_beta   90.00
_cell.angle_gamma   90.00
#
_symmetry.space_group_name_H-M   'P 1'
#
loop_
_entity.id
_entity.type
_entity.pdbx_description
1 polymer ?
#
loop_
_entity_poly.entity_id
_entity_poly.type
_entity_poly.pdbx_seq_one_letter_code
_entity_poly.pdbx_strand_id
1 'polypeptide(L)'
;MWLYFLLVFAVIAWGAHLAWRWKQARDFAPQLLALRKESGELPPHVEEKEFTDLYVRAEGPRAATYIYACGAFLTVGLPPLSSVYNAVWQTFWRLSGGSPVFEQGTLIHTFSFFLAFMGLAILILAIALRRYYTLMPPNLRQVIRNLKDAHS
;
A
#
# COMPACT_ATOMS: atom_id res chain seq x y z
N MET A 1 23.61 -2.68 11.48
CA MET A 1 23.00 -3.94 10.97
C MET A 1 21.74 -4.33 11.72
N TRP A 2 21.74 -4.42 13.06
CA TRP A 2 20.55 -4.75 13.86
C TRP A 2 19.32 -3.85 13.61
N LEU A 3 19.53 -2.54 13.45
CA LEU A 3 18.44 -1.60 13.13
C LEU A 3 17.73 -1.91 11.80
N TYR A 4 18.48 -2.36 10.79
CA TYR A 4 17.89 -2.75 9.51
C TYR A 4 17.03 -4.01 9.66
N PHE A 5 17.50 -5.01 10.42
CA PHE A 5 16.70 -6.20 10.71
C PHE A 5 15.46 -5.88 11.53
N LEU A 6 15.53 -4.95 12.48
CA LEU A 6 14.37 -4.46 13.21
C LEU A 6 13.36 -3.77 12.30
N LEU A 7 13.81 -2.94 11.36
CA LEU A 7 12.95 -2.33 10.35
C LEU A 7 12.25 -3.38 9.48
N VAL A 8 13.01 -4.37 8.98
CA VAL A 8 12.46 -5.47 8.18
C VAL A 8 11.43 -6.26 9.00
N PHE A 9 11.73 -6.57 10.25
CA PHE A 9 10.81 -7.26 11.15
C PHE A 9 9.53 -6.43 11.38
N ALA A 10 9.65 -5.12 11.61
CA ALA A 10 8.51 -4.24 11.77
C ALA A 10 7.61 -4.21 10.53
N VAL A 11 8.21 -4.20 9.33
CA VAL A 11 7.47 -4.31 8.06
C VAL A 11 6.77 -5.66 7.95
N ILE A 12 7.42 -6.77 8.31
CA ILE A 12 6.79 -8.10 8.30
C ILE A 12 5.61 -8.14 9.28
N ALA A 13 5.79 -7.64 10.51
CA ALA A 13 4.74 -7.58 11.52
C ALA A 13 3.54 -6.72 11.07
N TRP A 14 3.80 -5.58 10.43
CA TRP A 14 2.75 -4.74 9.86
C TRP A 14 1.99 -5.48 8.73
N GLY A 15 2.70 -6.19 7.86
CA GLY A 15 2.10 -7.02 6.82
C GLY A 15 1.22 -8.13 7.39
N ALA A 16 1.67 -8.82 8.43
CA ALA A 16 0.91 -9.84 9.14
C ALA A 16 -0.36 -9.26 9.79
N HIS A 17 -0.24 -8.11 10.46
CA HIS A 17 -1.38 -7.40 11.03
C HIS A 17 -2.40 -6.99 9.94
N LEU A 18 -1.93 -6.53 8.79
CA LEU A 18 -2.81 -6.18 7.68
C LEU A 18 -3.51 -7.41 7.10
N ALA A 19 -2.81 -8.53 6.93
CA ALA A 19 -3.40 -9.80 6.50
C ALA A 19 -4.48 -10.28 7.48
N TRP A 20 -4.24 -10.13 8.79
CA TRP A 20 -5.23 -10.40 9.82
C TRP A 20 -6.48 -9.53 9.67
N ARG A 21 -6.31 -8.22 9.39
CA ARG A 21 -7.42 -7.29 9.17
C ARG A 21 -8.26 -7.65 7.93
N TRP A 22 -7.61 -8.09 6.84
CA TRP A 22 -8.30 -8.62 5.67
C TRP A 22 -9.11 -9.88 5.99
N LYS A 23 -8.52 -10.81 6.75
CA LYS A 23 -9.23 -12.01 7.22
C LYS A 23 -10.44 -11.63 8.08
N GLN A 24 -10.27 -10.74 9.06
CA GLN A 24 -11.35 -10.27 9.93
C GLN A 24 -12.52 -9.66 9.15
N ALA A 25 -12.24 -8.85 8.12
CA ALA A 25 -13.28 -8.29 7.26
C ALA A 25 -14.06 -9.38 6.52
N ARG A 26 -13.37 -10.42 6.02
CA ARG A 26 -14.00 -11.56 5.37
C ARG A 26 -14.86 -12.38 6.32
N ASP A 27 -14.34 -12.67 7.51
CA ASP A 27 -15.02 -13.50 8.52
C ASP A 27 -16.26 -12.79 9.11
N PHE A 28 -16.31 -11.45 9.06
CA PHE A 28 -17.46 -10.67 9.52
C PHE A 28 -18.61 -10.57 8.51
N ALA A 29 -18.32 -10.73 7.21
CA ALA A 29 -19.31 -10.52 6.15
C ALA A 29 -20.56 -11.41 6.27
N PRO A 30 -20.46 -12.73 6.60
CA PRO A 30 -21.65 -13.58 6.73
C PRO A 30 -22.58 -13.15 7.87
N GLN A 31 -22.01 -12.71 9.00
CA GLN A 31 -22.77 -12.23 10.14
C GLN A 31 -23.53 -10.95 9.78
N LEU A 32 -22.89 -10.04 9.05
CA LEU A 32 -23.53 -8.82 8.57
C LEU A 32 -24.64 -9.12 7.56
N LEU A 33 -24.44 -10.09 6.65
CA LEU A 33 -25.47 -10.50 5.71
C LEU A 33 -26.72 -11.03 6.42
N ALA A 34 -26.54 -11.90 7.43
CA ALA A 34 -27.65 -12.44 8.20
C ALA A 34 -28.49 -11.33 8.86
N LEU A 35 -27.83 -10.39 9.54
CA LEU A 35 -28.49 -9.23 10.16
C LEU A 35 -29.24 -8.36 9.14
N ARG A 36 -28.65 -8.14 7.95
CA ARG A 36 -29.26 -7.32 6.90
C ARG A 36 -30.46 -8.01 6.26
N LYS A 37 -30.44 -9.34 6.12
CA LYS A 37 -31.60 -10.14 5.69
C LYS A 37 -32.72 -10.11 6.75
N GLU A 38 -32.38 -10.27 8.03
CA GLU A 38 -33.34 -10.21 9.14
C GLU A 38 -34.03 -8.84 9.23
N SER A 39 -33.28 -7.76 8.99
CA SER A 39 -33.83 -6.39 8.96
C SER A 39 -34.71 -6.09 7.74
N GLY A 40 -34.79 -6.99 6.75
CA GLY A 40 -35.51 -6.79 5.49
C GLY A 40 -34.84 -5.80 4.53
N GLU A 41 -33.61 -5.34 4.83
CA GLU A 41 -32.85 -4.45 3.94
C GLU A 41 -32.33 -5.15 2.69
N LEU A 42 -31.99 -6.45 2.81
CA LEU A 42 -31.53 -7.28 1.69
C LEU A 42 -32.48 -8.46 1.43
N PRO A 43 -32.72 -8.82 0.16
CA PRO A 43 -33.52 -9.98 -0.19
C PRO A 43 -32.92 -11.29 0.35
N PRO A 44 -33.75 -12.29 0.70
CA PRO A 44 -33.29 -13.53 1.32
C PRO A 44 -32.44 -14.40 0.38
N HIS A 45 -32.57 -14.22 -0.93
CA HIS A 45 -31.92 -15.02 -1.96
C HIS A 45 -30.53 -14.50 -2.39
N VAL A 46 -30.07 -13.37 -1.84
CA VAL A 46 -28.69 -12.90 -2.07
C VAL A 46 -27.69 -13.95 -1.56
N GLU A 47 -26.75 -14.37 -2.40
CA GLU A 47 -25.75 -15.36 -2.03
C GLU A 47 -24.71 -14.80 -1.07
N GLU A 48 -24.27 -15.62 -0.10
CA GLU A 48 -23.26 -15.23 0.88
C GLU A 48 -21.92 -14.89 0.23
N LYS A 49 -21.53 -15.66 -0.79
CA LYS A 49 -20.28 -15.46 -1.51
C LYS A 49 -20.27 -14.13 -2.25
N GLU A 50 -21.36 -13.80 -2.94
CA GLU A 50 -21.51 -12.53 -3.65
C GLU A 50 -21.42 -11.33 -2.69
N PHE A 51 -22.16 -11.38 -1.58
CA PHE A 51 -22.11 -10.32 -0.58
C PHE A 51 -20.71 -10.18 0.03
N THR A 52 -20.07 -11.30 0.38
CA THR A 52 -18.74 -11.31 1.01
C THR A 52 -17.69 -10.68 0.10
N ASP A 53 -17.67 -11.03 -1.19
CA ASP A 53 -16.72 -10.47 -2.15
C ASP A 53 -16.92 -8.95 -2.32
N LEU A 54 -18.16 -8.49 -2.39
CA LEU A 54 -18.48 -7.07 -2.48
C LEU A 54 -18.18 -6.30 -1.20
N TYR A 55 -18.50 -6.89 -0.04
CA TYR A 55 -18.22 -6.32 1.28
C TYR A 55 -16.72 -6.14 1.51
N VAL A 56 -15.94 -7.19 1.27
CA VAL A 56 -14.48 -7.18 1.41
C VAL A 56 -13.85 -6.17 0.45
N ARG A 57 -14.41 -6.03 -0.75
CA ARG A 57 -13.96 -5.02 -1.72
C ARG A 57 -14.24 -3.59 -1.25
N ALA A 58 -15.37 -3.34 -0.60
CA ALA A 58 -15.79 -2.02 -0.12
C ALA A 58 -15.11 -1.60 1.20
N GLU A 59 -15.10 -2.48 2.19
CA GLU A 59 -14.67 -2.19 3.57
C GLU A 59 -13.27 -2.75 3.91
N GLY A 60 -12.65 -3.51 3.01
CA GLY A 60 -11.29 -4.02 3.19
C GLY A 60 -10.28 -2.87 3.39
N PRO A 61 -9.18 -3.10 4.16
CA PRO A 61 -8.17 -2.07 4.46
C PRO A 61 -7.25 -1.76 3.27
N ARG A 62 -7.83 -1.41 2.12
CA ARG A 62 -7.14 -1.22 0.83
C ARG A 62 -6.15 -0.07 0.87
N ALA A 63 -6.55 1.09 1.39
CA ALA A 63 -5.65 2.24 1.53
C ALA A 63 -4.39 1.87 2.33
N ALA A 64 -4.57 1.21 3.49
CA ALA A 64 -3.47 0.72 4.31
C ALA A 64 -2.61 -0.31 3.56
N THR A 65 -3.21 -1.12 2.68
CA THR A 65 -2.49 -2.09 1.83
C THR A 65 -1.59 -1.41 0.80
N TYR A 66 -2.06 -0.31 0.17
CA TYR A 66 -1.24 0.47 -0.76
C TYR A 66 -0.06 1.13 -0.03
N ILE A 67 -0.29 1.73 1.14
CA ILE A 67 0.76 2.37 1.95
C ILE A 67 1.78 1.32 2.42
N TYR A 68 1.30 0.17 2.89
CA TYR A 68 2.15 -0.96 3.26
C TYR A 68 3.03 -1.41 2.10
N ALA A 69 2.45 -1.61 0.91
CA ALA A 69 3.20 -2.03 -0.27
C ALA A 69 4.31 -1.03 -0.64
N CYS A 70 4.05 0.28 -0.52
CA CYS A 70 5.07 1.31 -0.72
C CYS A 70 6.21 1.20 0.30
N GLY A 71 5.87 1.07 1.59
CA GLY A 71 6.85 0.94 2.67
C GLY A 71 7.68 -0.34 2.54
N ALA A 72 7.04 -1.46 2.20
CA ALA A 72 7.72 -2.74 1.97
C ALA A 72 8.66 -2.67 0.77
N PHE A 73 8.21 -2.08 -0.34
CA PHE A 73 9.04 -1.87 -1.53
C PHE A 73 10.27 -1.01 -1.22
N LEU A 74 10.10 0.12 -0.53
CA LEU A 74 11.22 0.99 -0.16
C LEU A 74 12.19 0.31 0.79
N THR A 75 11.70 -0.51 1.72
CA THR A 75 12.54 -1.23 2.68
C THR A 75 13.39 -2.30 2.00
N VAL A 76 12.77 -3.16 1.19
CA VAL A 76 13.47 -4.24 0.47
C VAL A 76 14.31 -3.69 -0.68
N GLY A 77 13.84 -2.63 -1.33
CA GLY A 77 14.50 -1.98 -2.45
C GLY A 77 15.63 -1.03 -2.04
N LEU A 78 15.85 -0.76 -0.76
CA LEU A 78 16.87 0.18 -0.32
C LEU A 78 18.29 -0.15 -0.86
N PRO A 79 18.79 -1.41 -0.79
CA PRO A 79 20.09 -1.75 -1.37
C PRO A 79 20.21 -1.50 -2.88
N PRO A 80 19.30 -2.04 -3.75
CA PRO A 80 19.40 -1.79 -5.19
C PRO A 80 19.12 -0.33 -5.58
N LEU A 81 18.23 0.37 -4.89
CA LEU A 81 18.00 1.80 -5.16
C LEU A 81 19.25 2.64 -4.82
N SER A 82 19.95 2.29 -3.73
CA SER A 82 21.18 2.94 -3.34
C SER A 82 22.31 2.68 -4.34
N SER A 83 22.43 1.45 -4.85
CA SER A 83 23.43 1.14 -5.89
C SER A 83 23.16 1.89 -7.19
N VAL A 84 21.90 1.98 -7.63
CA VAL A 84 21.50 2.77 -8.80
C VAL A 84 21.84 4.24 -8.61
N TYR A 85 21.49 4.83 -7.45
CA TYR A 85 21.83 6.21 -7.15
C TYR A 85 23.34 6.44 -7.21
N ASN A 86 24.13 5.57 -6.58
CA ASN A 86 25.59 5.73 -6.56
C ASN A 86 26.21 5.57 -7.95
N ALA A 87 25.69 4.69 -8.80
CA ALA A 87 26.13 4.58 -10.20
C ALA A 87 25.86 5.87 -11.00
N VAL A 88 24.68 6.45 -10.83
CA VAL A 88 24.33 7.75 -11.45
C VAL A 88 25.23 8.85 -10.90
N TRP A 89 25.43 8.90 -9.59
CA TRP A 89 26.27 9.89 -8.94
C TRP A 89 27.73 9.82 -9.40
N GLN A 90 28.31 8.61 -9.47
CA GLN A 90 29.66 8.41 -9.98
C GLN A 90 29.81 8.89 -11.42
N THR A 91 28.76 8.76 -12.23
CA THR A 91 28.75 9.30 -13.59
C THR A 91 28.84 10.83 -13.57
N PHE A 92 28.01 11.51 -12.77
CA PHE A 92 28.11 12.97 -12.59
C PHE A 92 29.46 13.42 -12.05
N TRP A 93 29.99 12.71 -11.06
CA TRP A 93 31.30 13.01 -10.48
C TRP A 93 32.41 12.95 -11.54
N ARG A 94 32.45 11.89 -12.36
CA ARG A 94 33.40 11.77 -13.48
C ARG A 94 33.23 12.88 -14.51
N LEU A 95 31.99 13.24 -14.86
CA LEU A 95 31.71 14.31 -15.81
C LEU A 95 32.12 15.69 -15.29
N SER A 96 32.09 15.90 -13.97
CA SER A 96 32.58 17.14 -13.33
C SER A 96 34.11 17.21 -13.21
N GLY A 97 34.86 16.28 -13.82
CA GLY A 97 36.32 16.24 -13.74
C GLY A 97 36.85 15.63 -12.43
N GLY A 98 36.03 14.89 -11.68
CA GLY A 98 36.48 14.23 -10.45
C GLY A 98 36.67 15.18 -9.27
N SER A 99 35.91 16.27 -9.20
CA SER A 99 36.00 17.23 -8.10
C SER A 99 35.81 16.55 -6.73
N PRO A 100 36.70 16.74 -5.74
CA PRO A 100 36.56 16.17 -4.40
C PRO A 100 35.27 16.60 -3.69
N VAL A 101 34.71 17.75 -4.08
CA VAL A 101 33.47 18.29 -3.49
C VAL A 101 32.26 17.39 -3.74
N PHE A 102 32.25 16.67 -4.88
CA PHE A 102 31.18 15.75 -5.26
C PHE A 102 31.56 14.28 -5.05
N GLU A 103 32.67 14.00 -4.36
CA GLU A 103 33.08 12.63 -4.09
C GLU A 103 32.03 11.89 -3.23
N GLN A 104 31.94 10.58 -3.39
CA GLN A 104 31.03 9.76 -2.61
C GLN A 104 31.37 9.83 -1.12
N GLY A 105 30.35 9.98 -0.26
CA GLY A 105 30.54 10.10 1.19
C GLY A 105 30.76 11.54 1.68
N THR A 106 30.83 12.52 0.77
CA THR A 106 30.77 13.94 1.13
C THR A 106 29.39 14.34 1.65
N LEU A 107 29.31 15.51 2.28
CA LEU A 107 28.05 16.09 2.74
C LEU A 107 27.09 16.31 1.57
N ILE A 108 27.58 16.81 0.43
CA ILE A 108 26.77 17.06 -0.77
C ILE A 108 26.20 15.75 -1.30
N HIS A 109 27.02 14.71 -1.45
CA HIS A 109 26.56 13.38 -1.86
C HIS A 109 25.48 12.84 -0.94
N THR A 110 25.70 12.90 0.38
CA THR A 110 24.78 12.36 1.38
C THR A 110 23.46 13.14 1.41
N PHE A 111 23.51 14.47 1.30
CA PHE A 111 22.33 15.32 1.26
C PHE A 111 21.52 15.10 -0.02
N SER A 112 22.19 15.01 -1.17
CA SER A 112 21.53 14.69 -2.45
C SER A 112 20.92 13.29 -2.44
N PHE A 113 21.56 12.31 -1.78
CA PHE A 113 21.01 10.96 -1.61
C PHE A 113 19.70 11.01 -0.84
N PHE A 114 19.68 11.75 0.27
CA PHE A 114 18.49 11.94 1.08
C PHE A 114 17.36 12.60 0.28
N LEU A 115 17.64 13.68 -0.45
CA LEU A 115 16.65 14.36 -1.30
C LEU A 115 16.10 13.44 -2.40
N ALA A 116 16.97 12.66 -3.05
CA ALA A 116 16.57 11.72 -4.08
C ALA A 116 15.64 10.63 -3.53
N PHE A 117 15.99 10.04 -2.39
CA PHE A 117 15.17 9.01 -1.74
C PHE A 117 13.85 9.56 -1.19
N MET A 118 13.84 10.77 -0.65
CA MET A 118 12.62 11.44 -0.22
C MET A 118 11.69 11.70 -1.42
N GLY A 119 12.24 12.24 -2.53
CA GLY A 119 11.49 12.46 -3.76
C GLY A 119 10.92 11.15 -4.32
N LEU A 120 11.70 10.08 -4.32
CA LEU A 120 11.26 8.76 -4.75
C LEU A 120 10.13 8.21 -3.87
N ALA A 121 10.25 8.34 -2.54
CA ALA A 121 9.23 7.89 -1.60
C ALA A 121 7.90 8.64 -1.82
N ILE A 122 7.96 9.96 -1.99
CA ILE A 122 6.79 10.80 -2.30
C ILE A 122 6.17 10.37 -3.63
N LEU A 123 6.98 10.15 -4.67
CA LEU A 123 6.50 9.75 -6.00
C LEU A 123 5.77 8.39 -5.95
N ILE A 124 6.37 7.39 -5.30
CA ILE A 124 5.77 6.06 -5.14
C ILE A 124 4.44 6.16 -4.40
N LEU A 125 4.40 6.91 -3.29
CA LEU A 125 3.18 7.11 -2.52
C LEU A 125 2.11 7.85 -3.35
N ALA A 126 2.48 8.87 -4.10
CA ALA A 126 1.57 9.62 -4.97
C ALA A 126 0.97 8.72 -6.06
N ILE A 127 1.78 7.86 -6.69
CA ILE A 127 1.32 6.87 -7.68
C ILE A 127 0.35 5.88 -7.04
N ALA A 128 0.68 5.36 -5.86
CA ALA A 128 -0.16 4.41 -5.13
C ALA A 128 -1.50 5.03 -4.73
N LEU A 129 -1.51 6.25 -4.20
CA LEU A 129 -2.74 6.95 -3.83
C LEU A 129 -3.57 7.31 -5.06
N ARG A 130 -2.95 7.78 -6.13
CA ARG A 130 -3.66 8.02 -7.40
C ARG A 130 -4.34 6.74 -7.89
N ARG A 131 -3.64 5.60 -7.85
CA ARG A 131 -4.20 4.29 -8.24
C ARG A 131 -5.33 3.87 -7.31
N TYR A 132 -5.20 4.11 -6.00
CA TYR A 132 -6.23 3.83 -5.01
C TYR A 132 -7.52 4.63 -5.28
N TYR A 133 -7.41 5.96 -5.43
CA TYR A 133 -8.57 6.83 -5.64
C TYR A 133 -9.22 6.65 -7.01
N THR A 134 -8.45 6.33 -8.06
CA THR A 134 -9.01 6.05 -9.39
C THR A 134 -9.74 4.70 -9.46
N LEU A 135 -9.40 3.74 -8.59
CA LEU A 135 -10.03 2.43 -8.51
C LEU A 135 -10.85 2.25 -7.22
N MET A 136 -11.33 3.36 -6.65
CA MET A 136 -12.04 3.33 -5.38
C MET A 136 -13.35 2.53 -5.57
N PRO A 137 -13.53 1.44 -4.80
CA PRO A 137 -14.72 0.62 -4.90
C PRO A 137 -15.95 1.39 -4.40
N PRO A 138 -17.16 0.97 -4.80
CA PRO A 138 -18.38 1.52 -4.23
C PRO A 138 -18.38 1.34 -2.71
N ASN A 139 -18.98 2.30 -2.00
CA ASN A 139 -19.13 2.19 -0.56
C ASN A 139 -20.17 1.12 -0.18
N LEU A 140 -20.16 0.67 1.07
CA LEU A 140 -21.09 -0.37 1.54
C LEU A 140 -22.57 -0.02 1.28
N ARG A 141 -22.94 1.26 1.42
CA ARG A 141 -24.30 1.72 1.16
C ARG A 141 -24.70 1.55 -0.31
N GLN A 142 -23.80 1.84 -1.24
CA GLN A 142 -24.00 1.63 -2.67
C GLN A 142 -24.03 0.13 -2.99
N VAL A 143 -23.18 -0.68 -2.36
CA VAL A 143 -23.20 -2.15 -2.51
C VAL A 143 -24.56 -2.71 -2.10
N ILE A 144 -25.05 -2.35 -0.91
CA ILE A 144 -26.37 -2.81 -0.41
C ILE A 144 -27.49 -2.37 -1.35
N ARG A 145 -27.48 -1.11 -1.80
CA ARG A 145 -28.48 -0.60 -2.75
C ARG A 145 -28.45 -1.38 -4.07
N ASN A 146 -27.27 -1.55 -4.66
CA ASN A 146 -27.14 -2.27 -5.93
C ASN A 146 -27.57 -3.74 -5.81
N LEU A 147 -27.26 -4.39 -4.68
CA LEU A 147 -27.71 -5.74 -4.40
C LEU A 147 -29.23 -5.81 -4.26
N LYS A 148 -29.85 -4.83 -3.60
CA LYS A 148 -31.30 -4.73 -3.49
C LYS A 148 -31.94 -4.55 -4.87
N ASP A 149 -31.42 -3.64 -5.68
CA ASP A 149 -31.97 -3.34 -7.02
C ASP A 149 -31.84 -4.54 -7.98
N ALA A 150 -30.77 -5.33 -7.87
CA ALA A 150 -30.53 -6.51 -8.72
C ALA A 150 -31.41 -7.72 -8.36
N HIS A 151 -31.96 -7.74 -7.14
CA HIS A 151 -32.64 -8.88 -6.52
C HIS A 151 -34.08 -8.52 -6.07
N SER A 152 -34.62 -7.41 -6.56
CA SER A 152 -35.99 -6.97 -6.31
C SER A 152 -36.88 -7.25 -7.52
#